data_AF-A0A497BML8-F1
#
_entry.id   AF-A0A497BML8-F1
#
_cell.length_a   1.000
_cell.length_b   1.000
_cell.length_c   1.000
_cell.angle_alpha   90.00
_cell.angle_beta   90.00
_cell.angle_gamma   90.00
#
_symmetry.space_group_name_H-M   'P 1'
#
loop_
_entity.id
_entity.type
_entity.pdbx_description
1 polymer ?
#
loop_
_entity_poly.entity_id
_entity_poly.type
_entity_poly.pdbx_seq_one_letter_code
_entity_poly.pdbx_strand_id
1 'polypeptide(L)'
;MLKEGLEELKAKHPSVGDVRSIGLFAVIELVKDKETKEPLAPWNAKPHEMGVMAQVPGALRERGMYTFSKWNWIFVVPPLSINETELRDGLRILDEVLEITDTGTW
;
A
#
# COMPACT_ATOMS: atom_id res chain seq x y z
N MET A 1 -0.87 -1.88 -17.05
CA MET A 1 -1.85 -1.16 -16.21
C MET A 1 -1.60 -1.30 -14.71
N LEU A 2 -1.83 -2.45 -14.05
CA LEU A 2 -1.61 -2.54 -12.58
C LEU A 2 -0.17 -2.20 -12.19
N LYS A 3 0.81 -2.88 -12.81
CA LYS A 3 2.23 -2.62 -12.56
C LYS A 3 2.59 -1.14 -12.77
N GLU A 4 2.18 -0.55 -13.89
CA GLU A 4 2.43 0.86 -14.19
C GLU A 4 1.82 1.79 -13.12
N GLY A 5 0.55 1.58 -12.75
CA GLY A 5 -0.11 2.38 -11.72
C GLY A 5 0.57 2.24 -10.35
N LEU A 6 1.06 1.06 -9.98
CA LEU A 6 1.82 0.88 -8.74
C LEU A 6 3.19 1.58 -8.79
N GLU A 7 3.86 1.59 -9.94
CA GLU A 7 5.13 2.33 -10.10
C GLU A 7 4.89 3.85 -10.06
N GLU A 8 3.76 4.34 -10.57
CA GLU A 8 3.33 5.74 -10.41
C GLU A 8 3.12 6.10 -8.93
N LEU A 9 2.43 5.24 -8.18
CA LEU A 9 2.27 5.41 -6.73
C LEU A 9 3.63 5.40 -6.01
N LYS A 10 4.55 4.50 -6.39
CA LYS A 10 5.91 4.46 -5.84
C LYS A 10 6.68 5.76 -6.11
N ALA A 11 6.51 6.36 -7.28
CA ALA A 11 7.14 7.62 -7.62
C ALA A 11 6.54 8.80 -6.84
N LYS A 12 5.21 8.80 -6.64
CA LYS A 12 4.48 9.88 -5.97
C LYS A 12 4.66 9.89 -4.45
N HIS A 13 4.60 8.72 -3.80
CA HIS A 13 4.54 8.62 -2.35
C HIS A 13 5.92 8.38 -1.73
N PRO A 14 6.42 9.25 -0.83
CA PRO A 14 7.69 9.04 -0.13
C PRO A 14 7.70 7.77 0.73
N SER A 15 6.55 7.33 1.26
CA SER A 15 6.47 6.13 2.09
C SER A 15 6.53 4.81 1.29
N VAL A 16 6.32 4.84 -0.03
CA VAL A 16 6.40 3.63 -0.86
C VAL A 16 7.85 3.35 -1.24
N GLY A 17 8.46 2.41 -0.53
CA GLY A 17 9.85 1.99 -0.75
C GLY A 17 10.00 1.13 -1.99
N ASP A 18 9.08 0.18 -2.18
CA ASP A 18 9.11 -0.70 -3.34
C ASP A 18 7.72 -1.21 -3.74
N VAL A 19 7.60 -1.60 -5.02
CA VAL A 19 6.43 -2.31 -5.54
C VAL A 19 6.91 -3.52 -6.32
N ARG A 20 6.27 -4.66 -6.09
CA ARG A 20 6.60 -5.92 -6.79
C ARG A 20 5.33 -6.49 -7.38
N SER A 21 5.39 -6.91 -8.64
CA SER A 21 4.20 -7.38 -9.38
C SER A 21 4.54 -8.47 -10.40
N ILE A 22 3.68 -9.48 -10.48
CA ILE A 22 3.57 -10.43 -11.58
C ILE A 22 2.09 -10.59 -11.95
N GLY A 23 1.70 -10.11 -13.14
CA GLY A 23 0.29 -10.07 -13.54
C GLY A 23 -0.56 -9.24 -12.56
N LEU A 24 -1.65 -9.83 -12.05
CA LEU A 24 -2.54 -9.25 -11.04
C LEU A 24 -2.19 -9.68 -9.60
N PHE A 25 -0.96 -10.14 -9.38
CA PHE A 25 -0.45 -10.43 -8.04
C PHE A 25 0.66 -9.42 -7.71
N ALA A 26 0.38 -8.50 -6.79
CA ALA A 26 1.32 -7.45 -6.43
C ALA A 26 1.34 -7.14 -4.93
N VAL A 27 2.39 -6.45 -4.51
CA VAL A 27 2.56 -5.94 -3.16
C VAL A 27 3.22 -4.57 -3.20
N ILE A 28 2.75 -3.69 -2.31
CA ILE A 28 3.36 -2.39 -2.00
C ILE A 28 4.07 -2.53 -0.66
N GLU A 29 5.33 -2.13 -0.62
CA GLU A 29 6.16 -2.13 0.58
C GLU A 29 6.36 -0.71 1.10
N LEU A 30 5.88 -0.46 2.32
CA LEU A 30 5.94 0.85 2.95
C LEU A 30 7.12 0.94 3.93
N VAL A 31 7.87 2.03 3.83
CA VAL A 31 9.12 2.26 4.57
C VAL A 31 9.15 3.69 5.09
N LYS A 32 9.87 3.90 6.18
CA LYS A 32 10.16 5.24 6.71
C LYS A 32 11.13 5.99 5.80
N ASP A 33 12.05 5.25 5.18
CA ASP A 33 13.12 5.80 4.36
C ASP A 33 13.45 4.84 3.21
N LYS A 34 13.55 5.38 1.99
CA LYS A 34 13.74 4.58 0.76
C LYS A 34 15.17 4.05 0.60
N GLU A 35 16.17 4.69 1.21
CA GLU A 35 17.57 4.29 1.13
C GLU A 35 17.84 3.12 2.07
N THR A 36 17.47 3.26 3.34
CA THR A 36 17.65 2.27 4.40
C THR A 36 16.64 1.12 4.33
N LYS A 37 15.48 1.37 3.72
CA LYS A 37 14.32 0.47 3.68
C LYS A 37 13.80 0.09 5.07
N GLU A 38 13.98 0.96 6.07
CA GLU A 38 13.42 0.75 7.40
C GLU A 38 11.88 0.66 7.30
N PRO A 39 11.22 -0.45 7.71
CA PRO A 39 9.80 -0.64 7.50
C PRO A 39 8.96 0.26 8.42
N LEU A 40 7.78 0.71 7.95
CA LEU A 40 6.83 1.46 8.79
C LEU A 40 6.28 0.64 9.97
N ALA A 41 6.21 -0.68 9.81
CA ALA A 41 5.90 -1.61 10.88
C ALA A 41 6.82 -2.83 10.77
N PRO A 42 7.50 -3.25 11.84
CA PRO A 42 8.50 -4.30 11.78
C PRO A 42 7.88 -5.67 11.45
N TRP A 43 8.73 -6.59 10.99
CA TRP A 43 8.35 -7.99 10.83
C TRP A 43 7.84 -8.56 12.17
N ASN A 44 6.69 -9.23 12.13
CA ASN A 44 6.00 -9.77 13.30
C ASN A 44 5.61 -8.71 14.36
N ALA A 45 5.39 -7.46 13.92
CA ALA A 45 4.87 -6.39 14.76
C ALA A 45 3.64 -6.83 15.56
N LYS A 46 3.68 -6.59 16.86
CA LYS A 46 2.53 -6.63 17.76
C LYS A 46 1.63 -5.42 17.52
N PRO A 47 0.37 -5.43 18.02
CA PRO A 47 -0.55 -4.31 17.81
C PRO A 47 0.01 -2.94 18.20
N HIS A 48 0.80 -2.83 19.28
CA HIS A 48 1.42 -1.57 19.71
C HIS A 48 2.63 -1.14 18.86
N GLU A 49 3.17 -2.02 18.02
CA GLU A 49 4.32 -1.75 17.12
C GLU A 49 3.86 -1.38 15.70
N MET A 50 2.56 -1.46 15.41
CA MET A 50 2.01 -1.18 14.07
C MET A 50 2.06 0.31 13.70
N GLY A 51 2.15 1.22 14.67
CA GLY A 51 2.21 2.66 14.41
C GLY A 51 1.11 3.14 13.46
N VAL A 52 1.50 3.92 12.44
CA VAL A 52 0.59 4.41 11.39
C VAL A 52 -0.05 3.28 10.56
N MET A 53 0.63 2.15 10.39
CA MET A 53 0.10 1.02 9.61
C MET A 53 -1.18 0.43 10.21
N ALA A 54 -1.46 0.67 11.50
CA ALA A 54 -2.72 0.27 12.12
C ALA A 54 -3.95 0.97 11.48
N GLN A 55 -3.77 2.13 10.87
CA GLN A 55 -4.85 2.94 10.29
C GLN A 55 -5.19 2.53 8.85
N VAL A 56 -4.21 2.03 8.09
CA VAL A 56 -4.31 1.71 6.66
C VAL A 56 -5.50 0.78 6.33
N PRO A 57 -5.71 -0.36 7.01
CA PRO A 57 -6.82 -1.25 6.68
C PRO A 57 -8.20 -0.61 6.92
N GLY A 58 -8.31 0.28 7.91
CA GLY A 58 -9.53 1.03 8.18
C GLY A 58 -9.82 2.04 7.07
N ALA A 59 -8.81 2.85 6.73
CA ALA A 59 -8.91 3.88 5.70
C ALA A 59 -9.26 3.32 4.31
N LEU A 60 -8.74 2.14 3.97
CA LEU A 60 -9.10 1.40 2.75
C LEU A 60 -10.58 1.01 2.74
N ARG A 61 -11.07 0.43 3.86
CA ARG A 61 -12.46 -0.04 3.98
C ARG A 61 -13.45 1.12 3.95
N GLU A 62 -13.13 2.23 4.60
CA GLU A 62 -13.94 3.46 4.59
C GLU A 62 -14.12 4.02 3.17
N ARG A 63 -13.13 3.82 2.29
CA ARG A 63 -13.17 4.20 0.87
C ARG A 63 -13.76 3.11 -0.04
N GLY A 64 -14.24 2.01 0.53
CA GLY A 64 -14.88 0.92 -0.22
C GLY A 64 -13.92 -0.12 -0.80
N MET A 65 -12.64 -0.13 -0.42
CA MET A 65 -11.68 -1.14 -0.88
C MET A 65 -11.31 -2.11 0.26
N TYR A 66 -11.37 -3.40 -0.03
CA TYR A 66 -10.80 -4.43 0.84
C TYR A 66 -9.56 -5.01 0.19
N THR A 67 -8.47 -5.07 0.95
CA THR A 67 -7.34 -5.94 0.61
C THR A 67 -6.61 -6.39 1.87
N PHE A 68 -5.79 -7.43 1.72
CA PHE A 68 -4.94 -7.92 2.78
C PHE A 68 -3.77 -6.95 3.01
N SER A 69 -3.62 -6.46 4.24
CA SER A 69 -2.44 -5.68 4.67
C SER A 69 -1.81 -6.39 5.86
N LYS A 70 -0.48 -6.47 5.87
CA LYS A 70 0.27 -7.15 6.92
C LYS A 70 1.56 -6.40 7.19
N TRP A 71 1.75 -5.97 8.44
CA TRP A 71 2.90 -5.17 8.86
C TRP A 71 3.04 -3.93 7.97
N ASN A 72 4.12 -3.80 7.21
CA ASN A 72 4.38 -2.70 6.29
C ASN A 72 3.97 -3.00 4.84
N TRP A 73 3.26 -4.11 4.59
CA TRP A 73 2.83 -4.50 3.24
C TRP A 73 1.34 -4.28 3.02
N ILE A 74 1.01 -3.79 1.83
CA ILE A 74 -0.35 -3.81 1.26
C ILE A 74 -0.31 -4.75 0.06
N PHE A 75 -1.08 -5.83 0.10
CA PHE A 75 -1.20 -6.74 -1.04
C PHE A 75 -2.21 -6.17 -2.03
N VAL A 76 -1.93 -6.27 -3.33
CA VAL A 76 -2.84 -5.84 -4.40
C VAL A 76 -3.06 -7.06 -5.29
N VAL A 77 -4.10 -7.82 -4.95
CA VAL A 77 -4.43 -9.11 -5.57
C VAL A 77 -5.92 -9.15 -5.93
N PRO A 78 -6.37 -8.35 -6.90
CA PRO A 78 -7.77 -8.33 -7.30
C PRO A 78 -8.21 -9.65 -7.94
N PRO A 79 -9.53 -9.91 -8.02
CA PRO A 79 -10.06 -11.01 -8.83
C PRO A 79 -9.61 -10.90 -10.29
N LEU A 80 -9.41 -12.04 -10.96
CA LEU A 80 -8.98 -12.05 -12.37
C LEU A 80 -10.04 -11.51 -13.34
N SER A 81 -11.29 -11.37 -12.88
CA SER A 81 -12.39 -10.77 -13.63
C SER A 81 -12.45 -9.24 -13.52
N ILE A 82 -11.52 -8.61 -12.80
CA ILE A 82 -11.49 -7.15 -12.63
C ILE A 82 -11.38 -6.45 -13.98
N ASN A 83 -12.12 -5.36 -14.16
CA ASN A 83 -12.02 -4.52 -15.35
C ASN A 83 -11.12 -3.30 -15.13
N GLU A 84 -10.84 -2.58 -16.21
CA GLU A 84 -9.96 -1.39 -16.18
C GLU A 84 -10.48 -0.28 -15.26
N THR A 85 -11.79 -0.01 -15.27
CA THR A 85 -12.41 1.03 -14.43
C THR A 85 -12.24 0.70 -12.95
N GLU A 86 -12.57 -0.52 -12.55
CA GLU A 86 -12.41 -1.00 -11.17
C GLU A 86 -10.95 -0.96 -10.73
N LEU A 87 -10.02 -1.32 -11.62
CA LEU A 87 -8.59 -1.27 -11.34
C LEU A 87 -8.11 0.17 -11.11
N ARG A 88 -8.58 1.13 -11.93
CA ARG A 88 -8.28 2.56 -11.77
C ARG A 88 -8.90 3.11 -10.48
N ASP A 89 -10.11 2.71 -10.13
CA ASP A 89 -10.75 3.11 -8.88
C ASP A 89 -9.97 2.59 -7.65
N GLY A 90 -9.52 1.33 -7.70
CA GLY A 90 -8.65 0.77 -6.65
C GLY A 90 -7.31 1.49 -6.51
N LEU A 91 -6.68 1.84 -7.64
CA LEU A 91 -5.44 2.63 -7.65
C LEU A 91 -5.64 4.03 -7.07
N ARG A 92 -6.76 4.69 -7.37
CA ARG A 92 -7.13 5.99 -6.77
C ARG A 92 -7.33 5.87 -5.25
N ILE A 93 -7.97 4.81 -4.77
CA ILE A 93 -8.14 4.59 -3.33
C ILE A 93 -6.78 4.35 -2.64
N LEU A 94 -5.89 3.59 -3.27
CA LEU A 94 -4.53 3.40 -2.78
C LEU A 94 -3.77 4.73 -2.68
N ASP A 95 -3.83 5.56 -3.71
CA ASP A 95 -3.25 6.91 -3.76
C ASP A 95 -3.66 7.75 -2.54
N GLU A 96 -4.97 7.85 -2.28
CA GLU A 96 -5.51 8.62 -1.16
C GLU A 96 -5.13 8.05 0.21
N VAL A 97 -5.03 6.73 0.35
CA VAL A 97 -4.66 6.10 1.63
C VAL A 97 -3.17 6.23 1.92
N LEU A 98 -2.32 6.22 0.89
CA LEU A 98 -0.88 6.36 1.05
C LEU A 98 -0.47 7.73 1.60
N GLU A 99 -1.30 8.77 1.44
CA GLU A 99 -1.11 10.06 2.10
C GLU A 99 -1.03 9.94 3.63
N ILE A 100 -1.72 8.95 4.23
CA ILE A 100 -1.66 8.69 5.67
C ILE A 100 -0.25 8.28 6.09
N THR A 101 0.47 7.53 5.25
CA THR A 101 1.80 7.00 5.57
C THR A 101 2.94 7.92 5.15
N ASP A 102 2.65 8.98 4.39
CA ASP A 102 3.65 9.92 3.87
C ASP A 102 4.10 11.00 4.87
N THR A 103 3.29 11.32 5.87
CA THR A 103 3.51 12.50 6.74
C THR A 103 4.69 12.39 7.70
N GLY A 104 5.38 11.25 7.75
CA GLY A 104 6.71 11.11 8.40
C GLY A 104 6.73 11.29 9.92
N THR A 105 5.58 11.38 10.60
CA THR A 105 5.51 11.58 12.06
C THR A 105 5.55 10.25 12.82
N TRP A 106 6.54 9.38 12.50
CA TRP A 106 6.59 7.97 12.91
C TRP A 106 7.72 7.66 13.88
#